data_AF-A0A2D4S269-F1
#
_entry.id   AF-A0A2D4S269-F1
#
_cell.length_a   1.000
_cell.length_b   1.000
_cell.length_c   1.000
_cell.angle_alpha   90.00
_cell.angle_beta   90.00
_cell.angle_gamma   90.00
#
_symmetry.space_group_name_H-M   'P 1'
#
loop_
_entity.id
_entity.type
_entity.pdbx_description
1 polymer ?
#
loop_
_entity_poly.entity_id
_entity_poly.type
_entity_poly.pdbx_seq_one_letter_code
_entity_poly.pdbx_strand_id
1 'polypeptide(L)'
;MKQLIVLCAILFALAFQAQASTLQTAQGRVIFSEGGYHLVTGDQSIQLSGLSHSQLRHYEDLTVKIAGERNENSMEIYKVFLKTKQGYETSYDWDLVNQDLYLD
;
A
#
# COMPACT_ATOMS: atom_id res chain seq x y z
N MET A 1 28.18 -41.79 37.47
CA MET A 1 27.81 -41.80 36.04
C MET A 1 26.97 -40.54 35.81
N LYS A 2 27.58 -39.46 35.29
CA LYS A 2 27.51 -39.06 33.87
C LYS A 2 26.06 -39.02 33.39
N GLN A 3 25.51 -37.81 33.21
CA GLN A 3 25.01 -37.23 31.94
C GLN A 3 24.32 -35.90 32.29
N LEU A 4 24.99 -34.78 32.04
CA LEU A 4 24.76 -33.88 30.90
C LEU A 4 23.96 -32.63 31.30
N ILE A 5 24.74 -31.59 31.65
CA ILE A 5 24.44 -30.21 31.27
C ILE A 5 24.28 -30.21 29.74
N VAL A 6 23.14 -29.76 29.23
CA VAL A 6 22.92 -28.95 28.01
C VAL A 6 21.41 -28.91 27.77
N LEU A 7 20.76 -27.78 28.03
CA LEU A 7 19.73 -27.28 27.11
C LEU A 7 19.74 -25.77 27.16
N CYS A 8 20.69 -25.24 26.37
CA CYS A 8 20.76 -23.85 25.99
C CYS A 8 19.61 -23.56 25.00
N ALA A 9 19.04 -22.37 25.11
CA ALA A 9 18.45 -21.61 24.00
C ALA A 9 17.20 -22.17 23.29
N ILE A 10 16.01 -22.05 23.90
CA ILE A 10 14.76 -21.92 23.12
C ILE A 10 13.80 -20.95 23.85
N LEU A 11 14.17 -19.68 23.97
CA LEU A 11 13.23 -18.63 24.43
C LEU A 11 13.35 -17.32 23.62
N PHE A 12 14.11 -17.33 22.52
CA PHE A 12 14.20 -16.21 21.57
C PHE A 12 13.63 -16.64 20.22
N ALA A 13 12.32 -16.48 20.00
CA ALA A 13 11.77 -16.56 18.63
C ALA A 13 10.34 -16.01 18.43
N LEU A 14 9.70 -15.38 19.42
CA LEU A 14 8.35 -14.82 19.22
C LEU A 14 8.30 -13.31 19.45
N ALA A 15 9.38 -12.60 19.15
CA ALA A 15 9.26 -11.20 18.78
C ALA A 15 8.75 -11.15 17.33
N PHE A 16 7.46 -11.45 17.15
CA PHE A 16 6.73 -10.96 15.99
C PHE A 16 6.77 -9.43 16.11
N GLN A 17 7.78 -8.82 15.50
CA GLN A 17 7.80 -7.38 15.32
C GLN A 17 6.59 -7.08 14.45
N ALA A 18 5.51 -6.59 15.07
CA ALA A 18 4.45 -5.95 14.33
C ALA A 18 5.12 -4.82 13.53
N GLN A 19 5.30 -5.04 12.23
CA GLN A 19 5.79 -4.00 11.36
C GLN A 19 4.70 -2.93 11.32
N ALA A 20 4.97 -1.81 11.98
CA ALA A 20 4.12 -0.64 11.88
C ALA A 20 4.13 -0.22 10.41
N SER A 21 3.01 -0.46 9.76
CA SER A 21 2.76 -0.01 8.41
C SER A 21 2.89 1.51 8.38
N THR A 22 3.64 1.99 7.38
CA THR A 22 4.04 3.40 7.33
C THR A 22 3.22 4.09 6.26
N LEU A 23 2.59 5.21 6.63
CA LEU A 23 2.01 6.13 5.66
C LEU A 23 3.11 6.65 4.75
N GLN A 24 2.96 6.39 3.45
CA GLN A 24 3.91 6.73 2.42
C GLN A 24 3.21 7.42 1.26
N THR A 25 4.02 8.14 0.48
CA THR A 25 3.60 8.65 -0.81
C THR A 25 4.48 8.08 -1.91
N ALA A 26 3.88 7.63 -2.99
CA ALA A 26 4.59 7.12 -4.16
C ALA A 26 4.00 7.74 -5.43
N GLN A 27 4.85 8.00 -6.42
CA GLN A 27 4.44 8.54 -7.71
C GLN A 27 4.85 7.58 -8.81
N GLY A 28 3.92 7.24 -9.69
CA GLY A 28 4.17 6.31 -10.77
C GLY A 28 3.04 6.25 -11.77
N ARG A 29 3.17 5.36 -12.75
CA ARG A 29 2.11 5.06 -13.72
C ARG A 29 1.29 3.87 -13.22
N VAL A 30 -0.03 3.97 -13.29
CA VAL A 30 -0.89 2.83 -12.95
C VAL A 30 -1.00 1.91 -14.17
N ILE A 31 -0.76 0.62 -13.98
CA ILE A 31 -0.91 -0.41 -15.01
C ILE A 31 -1.70 -1.58 -14.46
N PHE A 32 -2.39 -2.31 -15.34
CA PHE A 32 -2.96 -3.60 -15.01
C PHE A 32 -1.99 -4.72 -15.41
N SER A 33 -1.61 -5.58 -14.47
CA SER A 33 -0.69 -6.70 -14.70
C SER A 33 -0.98 -7.83 -13.72
N GLU A 34 -0.77 -9.09 -14.14
CA GLU A 34 -0.87 -10.27 -13.25
C GLU A 34 -2.21 -10.38 -12.48
N GLY A 35 -3.29 -9.82 -13.03
CA GLY A 35 -4.61 -9.86 -12.41
C GLY A 35 -4.87 -8.78 -11.35
N GLY A 36 -3.96 -7.81 -11.17
CA GLY A 36 -4.12 -6.67 -10.27
C GLY A 36 -3.68 -5.35 -10.90
N TYR A 37 -3.94 -4.25 -10.21
CA TYR A 37 -3.38 -2.94 -10.58
C TYR A 37 -2.11 -2.68 -9.81
N HIS A 38 -1.14 -2.08 -10.50
CA HIS A 38 0.17 -1.78 -9.97
C HIS A 38 0.55 -0.33 -10.24
N LEU A 39 1.24 0.29 -9.30
CA LEU A 39 1.94 1.55 -9.50
C LEU A 39 3.38 1.25 -9.88
N VAL A 40 3.75 1.61 -11.12
CA VAL A 40 5.12 1.46 -11.63
C VAL A 40 5.89 2.76 -11.42
N THR A 41 6.97 2.66 -10.65
CA THR A 41 7.85 3.77 -10.26
C THR A 41 9.29 3.39 -10.58
N GLY A 42 9.80 3.83 -11.73
CA GLY A 42 11.12 3.38 -12.22
C GLY A 42 11.13 1.85 -12.41
N ASP A 43 12.04 1.16 -11.72
CA ASP A 43 12.19 -0.29 -11.77
C ASP A 43 11.32 -1.04 -10.74
N GLN A 44 10.52 -0.31 -9.96
CA GLN A 44 9.65 -0.89 -8.94
C GLN A 44 8.21 -0.98 -9.44
N SER A 45 7.56 -2.11 -9.16
CA SER A 45 6.12 -2.31 -9.33
C SER A 45 5.49 -2.59 -7.98
N ILE A 46 4.46 -1.83 -7.63
CA ILE A 46 3.81 -1.91 -6.32
C ILE A 46 2.34 -2.24 -6.53
N GLN A 47 1.88 -3.39 -6.04
CA GLN A 47 0.46 -3.74 -6.14
C GLN A 47 -0.40 -2.75 -5.35
N LEU A 48 -1.52 -2.34 -5.93
CA LEU A 48 -2.45 -1.38 -5.36
C LEU A 48 -3.67 -2.08 -4.75
N SER A 49 -4.11 -1.60 -3.59
CA SER A 49 -5.30 -2.06 -2.88
C SER A 49 -6.04 -0.87 -2.25
N GLY A 50 -7.14 -1.11 -1.51
CA GLY A 50 -7.98 -0.06 -0.91
C GLY A 50 -9.05 0.52 -1.87
N LEU A 51 -8.84 0.41 -3.18
CA LEU A 51 -9.83 0.72 -4.21
C LEU A 51 -10.24 -0.55 -4.97
N SER A 52 -11.49 -0.59 -5.43
CA SER A 52 -11.97 -1.67 -6.30
C SER A 52 -11.30 -1.64 -7.69
N HIS A 53 -11.32 -2.77 -8.40
CA HIS A 53 -10.79 -2.85 -9.77
C HIS A 53 -11.46 -1.86 -10.75
N SER A 54 -12.75 -1.59 -10.59
CA SER A 54 -13.47 -0.61 -11.44
C SER A 54 -12.98 0.81 -11.14
N GLN A 55 -12.76 1.15 -9.87
CA GLN A 55 -12.22 2.45 -9.49
C GLN A 55 -10.78 2.64 -9.99
N LEU A 56 -9.93 1.61 -9.85
CA LEU A 56 -8.53 1.66 -10.29
C LEU A 56 -8.40 1.75 -11.81
N ARG A 57 -9.34 1.19 -12.56
CA ARG A 57 -9.42 1.32 -14.03
C ARG A 57 -9.47 2.78 -14.49
N HIS A 58 -10.09 3.68 -13.71
CA HIS A 58 -10.13 5.10 -14.06
C HIS A 58 -8.75 5.78 -14.08
N TYR A 59 -7.77 5.16 -13.43
CA TYR A 59 -6.39 5.64 -13.38
C TYR A 59 -5.45 4.87 -14.31
N GLU A 60 -5.93 3.84 -15.01
CA GLU A 60 -5.12 3.01 -15.90
C GLU A 60 -4.37 3.88 -16.93
N ASP A 61 -3.08 3.59 -17.12
CA ASP A 61 -2.15 4.32 -17.97
C ASP A 61 -1.84 5.78 -17.56
N LEU A 62 -2.46 6.30 -16.49
CA LEU A 62 -2.22 7.65 -16.00
C LEU A 62 -1.05 7.69 -15.00
N THR A 63 -0.37 8.83 -14.96
CA THR A 63 0.58 9.13 -13.88
C THR A 63 -0.16 9.70 -12.69
N VAL A 64 0.03 9.09 -11.54
CA VAL A 64 -0.60 9.49 -10.28
C VAL A 64 0.45 9.60 -9.18
N LYS A 65 0.12 10.37 -8.15
CA LYS A 65 0.73 10.26 -6.84
C LYS A 65 -0.29 9.63 -5.90
N ILE A 66 0.11 8.60 -5.18
CA ILE A 66 -0.73 7.89 -4.21
C ILE A 66 -0.19 8.22 -2.83
N ALA A 67 -1.09 8.54 -1.90
CA ALA A 67 -0.82 8.55 -0.48
C ALA A 67 -1.59 7.39 0.16
N GLY A 68 -0.90 6.60 0.96
CA GLY A 68 -1.48 5.38 1.47
C GLY A 68 -0.53 4.65 2.41
N GLU A 69 -0.93 3.46 2.80
CA GLU A 69 -0.20 2.64 3.73
C GLU A 69 0.56 1.54 2.97
N ARG A 70 1.88 1.46 3.20
CA ARG A 70 2.71 0.41 2.62
C ARG A 70 2.74 -0.79 3.56
N ASN A 71 2.31 -1.95 3.08
CA ASN A 71 2.55 -3.24 3.73
C ASN A 71 3.57 -4.07 2.92
N GLU A 72 3.87 -5.29 3.37
CA GLU A 72 4.89 -6.17 2.76
C GLU A 72 4.64 -6.41 1.27
N ASN A 73 3.37 -6.45 0.82
CA ASN A 73 2.98 -6.92 -0.50
C ASN A 73 2.32 -5.84 -1.39
N SER A 74 1.81 -4.76 -0.79
CA SER A 74 0.96 -3.80 -1.50
C SER A 74 0.98 -2.40 -0.88
N MET A 75 0.40 -1.45 -1.61
CA MET A 75 0.07 -0.12 -1.12
C MET A 75 -1.45 0.03 -1.06
N GLU A 76 -1.97 0.15 0.16
CA GLU A 76 -3.37 0.45 0.41
C GLU A 76 -3.62 1.94 0.21
N ILE A 77 -4.51 2.28 -0.72
CA ILE A 77 -4.72 3.66 -1.17
C ILE A 77 -5.67 4.38 -0.21
N TYR A 78 -5.23 5.54 0.30
CA TYR A 78 -6.11 6.46 1.02
C TYR A 78 -6.40 7.72 0.19
N LYS A 79 -5.45 8.20 -0.60
CA LYS A 79 -5.64 9.35 -1.50
C LYS A 79 -4.95 9.13 -2.84
N VAL A 80 -5.58 9.61 -3.91
CA VAL A 80 -5.01 9.63 -5.27
C VAL A 80 -4.97 11.07 -5.76
N PHE A 81 -3.80 11.49 -6.23
CA PHE A 81 -3.60 12.76 -6.92
C PHE A 81 -3.26 12.50 -8.39
N LEU A 82 -4.08 13.01 -9.29
CA LEU A 82 -3.87 12.86 -10.73
C LEU A 82 -2.89 13.94 -11.24
N LYS A 83 -1.94 13.53 -12.09
CA LYS A 83 -1.03 14.48 -12.75
C LYS A 83 -1.81 15.31 -13.77
N THR A 84 -1.78 16.63 -13.61
CA THR A 84 -2.32 17.60 -14.57
C THR A 84 -1.19 18.45 -15.17
N LYS A 85 -1.52 19.32 -16.12
CA LYS A 85 -0.55 20.28 -16.69
C LYS A 85 -0.03 21.27 -15.64
N GLN A 86 -0.83 21.56 -14.62
CA GLN A 86 -0.55 22.57 -13.60
C GLN A 86 0.09 21.98 -12.34
N GLY A 87 0.10 20.66 -12.19
CA GLY A 87 0.63 20.02 -11.00
C GLY A 87 -0.03 18.67 -10.74
N TYR A 88 -0.49 18.49 -9.51
CA TYR A 88 -1.26 17.33 -9.07
C TYR A 88 -2.55 17.82 -8.43
N GLU A 89 -3.66 17.18 -8.76
CA GLU A 89 -4.98 17.49 -8.21
C GLU A 89 -5.55 16.27 -7.52
N THR A 90 -6.19 16.45 -6.38
CA THR A 90 -6.85 15.36 -5.65
C THR A 90 -7.99 14.80 -6.48
N SER A 91 -7.91 13.52 -6.84
CA SER A 91 -8.96 12.81 -7.57
C SER A 91 -9.75 11.85 -6.68
N TYR A 92 -9.17 11.43 -5.56
CA TYR A 92 -9.81 10.58 -4.56
C TYR A 92 -9.23 10.88 -3.18
N ASP A 93 -10.12 10.94 -2.18
CA ASP A 93 -9.76 11.12 -0.77
C ASP A 93 -10.71 10.31 0.10
N TRP A 94 -10.19 9.24 0.72
CA TRP A 94 -10.97 8.36 1.60
C TRP A 94 -11.59 9.13 2.77
N ASP A 95 -10.90 10.13 3.32
CA ASP A 95 -11.40 10.88 4.48
C ASP A 95 -12.69 11.66 4.14
N LEU A 96 -12.87 12.04 2.87
CA LEU A 96 -14.08 12.71 2.38
C LEU A 96 -15.17 11.70 2.03
N VAL A 97 -14.81 10.63 1.31
CA VAL A 97 -15.76 9.57 0.94
C VAL A 97 -16.38 8.91 2.17
N ASN A 98 -15.60 8.75 3.24
CA ASN A 98 -16.05 8.08 4.45
C ASN A 98 -16.95 8.99 5.31
N GLN A 99 -16.84 10.31 5.22
CA GLN A 99 -17.76 11.22 5.92
C GLN A 99 -19.20 11.06 5.42
N ASP A 100 -19.40 10.83 4.13
CA ASP A 100 -20.74 10.59 3.57
C ASP A 100 -21.39 9.28 4.05
N LEU A 101 -20.60 8.31 4.53
CA LEU A 101 -21.09 7.01 5.03
C LEU A 101 -21.45 7.03 6.52
N TYR A 102 -21.00 8.02 7.28
CA TYR A 102 -21.22 8.13 8.73
C TYR A 102 -22.04 9.37 9.14
N LEU A 103 -22.59 10.10 8.17
CA LEU A 103 -23.57 11.17 8.39
C LEU A 103 -25.00 10.61 8.26
N ASP A 104 -25.36 9.70 9.16
CA ASP A 104 -26.76 9.36 9.49
C ASP A 104 -27.06 9.79 10.94
#